data_AF-A0A8T4I248-F1
#
_entry.id   AF-A0A8T4I248-F1
#
_cell.length_a   1.000
_cell.length_b   1.000
_cell.length_c   1.000
_cell.angle_alpha   90.00
_cell.angle_beta   90.00
_cell.angle_gamma   90.00
#
_symmetry.space_group_name_H-M   'P 1'
#
loop_
_entity.id
_entity.type
_entity.pdbx_description
1 polymer ?
#
loop_
_entity_poly.entity_id
_entity_poly.type
_entity_poly.pdbx_seq_one_letter_code
_entity_poly.pdbx_strand_id
1 'polypeptide(L)'
;GRFLLPEYTLGWHCLAWTATYLQHHVGAPWRYTPEQARLSLWGYALDPATNRFLWRDGVIQRWKGWGKDPLVASWSAFEFVGPCRFGAIADEGNEWGVPAGQPLG
;
A
#
# COMPACT_ATOMS: atom_id res chain seq x y z
N GLY A 1 4.20 -0.85 22.30
CA GLY A 1 3.21 -1.78 21.71
C GLY A 1 3.49 -1.93 20.23
N ARG A 2 3.47 -3.14 19.68
CA ARG A 2 3.57 -3.36 18.23
C ARG A 2 2.16 -3.32 17.65
N PHE A 3 2.01 -2.65 16.52
CA PHE A 3 0.74 -2.61 15.80
C PHE A 3 0.60 -3.87 14.96
N LEU A 4 -0.60 -4.43 14.89
CA LEU A 4 -0.88 -5.58 14.04
C LEU A 4 -0.91 -5.14 12.57
N LEU A 5 -0.24 -5.93 11.73
CA LEU A 5 -0.25 -5.80 10.27
C LEU A 5 -1.11 -6.94 9.70
N PRO A 6 -1.71 -6.77 8.52
CA PRO A 6 -2.36 -7.88 7.84
C PRO A 6 -1.31 -8.94 7.48
N GLU A 7 -1.71 -10.21 7.57
CA GLU A 7 -0.83 -11.35 7.25
C GLU A 7 -0.47 -11.40 5.77
N TYR A 8 -1.40 -10.96 4.91
CA TYR A 8 -1.28 -11.03 3.46
C TYR A 8 -1.86 -9.75 2.83
N THR A 9 -1.02 -8.96 2.17
CA THR A 9 -1.42 -7.63 1.68
C THR A 9 -0.64 -7.18 0.44
N LEU A 10 -1.37 -6.63 -0.52
CA LEU A 10 -0.80 -5.99 -1.72
C LEU A 10 -0.29 -4.57 -1.41
N GLY A 11 -0.50 -4.11 -0.18
CA GLY A 11 -0.09 -2.79 0.25
C GLY A 11 1.43 -2.61 0.21
N TRP A 12 2.24 -3.66 0.40
CA TRP A 12 3.69 -3.55 0.26
C TRP A 12 4.09 -3.12 -1.14
N HIS A 13 3.46 -3.70 -2.17
CA HIS A 13 3.68 -3.32 -3.55
C HIS A 13 3.19 -1.88 -3.82
N CYS A 14 2.05 -1.48 -3.23
CA CYS A 14 1.58 -0.10 -3.28
C CYS A 14 2.61 0.90 -2.71
N LEU A 15 3.21 0.60 -1.55
CA LEU A 15 4.25 1.44 -0.94
C LEU A 15 5.49 1.53 -1.83
N ALA A 16 5.95 0.41 -2.41
CA ALA A 16 7.11 0.36 -3.28
C ALA A 16 6.87 1.13 -4.60
N TRP A 17 5.72 0.90 -5.23
CA TRP A 17 5.32 1.55 -6.47
C TRP A 17 5.22 3.07 -6.29
N THR A 18 4.53 3.53 -5.24
CA THR A 18 4.38 4.96 -4.98
C THR A 18 5.71 5.63 -4.63
N ALA A 19 6.60 4.98 -3.88
CA ALA A 19 7.93 5.49 -3.61
C ALA A 19 8.82 5.60 -4.87
N THR A 20 8.56 4.74 -5.87
CA THR A 20 9.29 4.71 -7.14
C THR A 20 8.79 5.78 -8.11
N TYR A 21 7.47 5.93 -8.25
CA TYR A 21 6.87 6.73 -9.33
C TYR A 21 6.33 8.09 -8.88
N LEU A 22 6.01 8.29 -7.59
CA LEU A 22 5.45 9.54 -7.10
C LEU A 22 6.51 10.41 -6.43
N GLN A 23 6.29 11.73 -6.51
CA GLN A 23 7.11 12.73 -5.85
C GLN A 23 6.28 13.47 -4.80
N HIS A 24 6.89 13.78 -3.65
CA HIS A 24 6.27 14.65 -2.65
C HIS A 24 6.44 16.12 -3.08
N HIS A 25 7.67 16.49 -3.39
CA HIS A 25 8.01 17.75 -4.05
C HIS A 25 9.08 17.47 -5.09
N VAL A 26 9.39 18.48 -5.92
CA VAL A 26 10.40 18.34 -6.98
C VAL A 26 11.69 17.78 -6.40
N GLY A 27 12.12 16.64 -6.94
CA GLY A 27 13.35 15.95 -6.53
C GLY A 27 13.28 15.10 -5.26
N ALA A 28 12.12 14.99 -4.59
CA ALA A 28 11.96 14.11 -3.42
C ALA A 28 10.91 13.02 -3.67
N PRO A 29 11.29 11.73 -3.50
CA PRO A 29 10.35 10.63 -3.66
C PRO A 29 9.26 10.68 -2.60
N TRP A 30 8.07 10.21 -2.96
CA TRP A 30 6.98 10.06 -2.03
C TRP A 30 7.35 9.07 -0.90
N ARG A 31 6.99 9.42 0.34
CA ARG A 31 7.19 8.56 1.52
C ARG A 31 6.01 8.69 2.46
N TYR A 32 5.44 7.56 2.82
CA TYR A 32 4.40 7.50 3.84
C TYR A 32 4.98 7.60 5.25
N THR A 33 4.20 8.17 6.16
CA THR A 33 4.47 7.99 7.60
C THR A 33 4.19 6.54 8.00
N PRO A 34 4.74 6.05 9.14
CA PRO A 34 4.45 4.70 9.62
C PRO A 34 2.95 4.43 9.80
N GLU A 35 2.16 5.43 10.17
CA GLU A 35 0.71 5.27 10.29
C GLU A 35 0.02 5.13 8.93
N GLN A 36 0.35 5.99 7.97
CA GLN A 36 -0.20 5.95 6.62
C GLN A 36 0.17 4.63 5.91
N ALA A 37 1.40 4.16 6.09
CA ALA A 37 1.84 2.88 5.57
C ALA A 37 0.98 1.74 6.12
N ARG A 38 0.74 1.69 7.43
CA ARG A 38 -0.13 0.67 8.05
C ARG A 38 -1.56 0.73 7.54
N LEU A 39 -2.13 1.92 7.40
CA LEU A 39 -3.48 2.10 6.84
C LEU A 39 -3.52 1.59 5.38
N SER A 40 -2.46 1.82 4.60
CA SER A 40 -2.35 1.32 3.23
C SER A 40 -2.27 -0.21 3.21
N LEU A 41 -1.44 -0.81 4.08
CA LEU A 41 -1.36 -2.27 4.21
C LEU A 41 -2.72 -2.87 4.53
N TRP A 42 -3.46 -2.30 5.48
CA TRP A 42 -4.80 -2.78 5.81
C TRP A 42 -5.81 -2.54 4.68
N GLY A 43 -5.77 -1.40 4.00
CA GLY A 43 -6.64 -1.11 2.85
C GLY A 43 -6.45 -2.08 1.68
N TYR A 44 -5.24 -2.58 1.51
CA TYR A 44 -4.87 -3.56 0.47
C TYR A 44 -4.74 -5.01 0.98
N ALA A 45 -5.31 -5.32 2.16
CA ALA A 45 -5.28 -6.66 2.71
C ALA A 45 -6.11 -7.63 1.84
N LEU A 46 -5.55 -8.80 1.56
CA LEU A 46 -6.16 -9.85 0.74
C LEU A 46 -6.47 -11.08 1.58
N ASP A 47 -7.51 -11.82 1.20
CA ASP A 47 -7.74 -13.18 1.64
C ASP A 47 -6.73 -14.12 0.96
N PRO A 48 -5.86 -14.85 1.70
CA PRO A 48 -4.88 -15.77 1.12
C PRO A 48 -5.50 -16.91 0.31
N ALA A 49 -6.74 -17.33 0.63
CA ALA A 49 -7.39 -18.44 -0.06
C ALA A 49 -8.04 -18.01 -1.38
N THR A 50 -8.59 -16.78 -1.43
CA THR A 50 -9.35 -16.30 -2.59
C THR A 50 -8.66 -15.20 -3.38
N ASN A 51 -7.59 -14.61 -2.85
CA ASN A 51 -6.90 -13.42 -3.38
C ASN A 51 -7.82 -12.21 -3.61
N ARG A 52 -8.95 -12.14 -2.89
CA ARG A 52 -9.88 -10.98 -2.93
C ARG A 52 -9.57 -10.04 -1.78
N PHE A 53 -9.84 -8.75 -1.98
CA PHE A 53 -9.73 -7.76 -0.92
C PHE A 53 -10.67 -8.08 0.24
N LEU A 54 -10.12 -8.05 1.46
CA LEU A 54 -10.88 -8.25 2.70
C LEU A 54 -11.85 -7.08 2.94
N TRP A 55 -11.46 -5.88 2.53
CA TRP A 55 -12.20 -4.64 2.72
C TRP A 55 -12.49 -3.99 1.38
N ARG A 56 -13.67 -3.40 1.22
CA ARG A 56 -14.07 -2.67 0.00
C ARG A 56 -14.23 -1.18 0.23
N ASP A 57 -14.34 -0.78 1.49
CA ASP A 57 -14.55 0.57 1.95
C ASP A 57 -13.75 0.81 3.24
N GLY A 58 -13.52 2.07 3.55
CA GLY A 58 -12.75 2.48 4.72
C GLY A 58 -13.04 3.92 5.09
N VAL A 59 -12.94 4.20 6.40
CA VAL A 59 -13.18 5.54 6.95
C VAL A 59 -11.93 6.00 7.70
N ILE A 60 -11.39 7.16 7.31
CA ILE A 60 -10.24 7.78 7.96
C ILE A 60 -10.69 9.08 8.64
N GLN A 61 -10.64 9.11 9.97
CA GLN A 61 -10.94 10.30 10.78
C GLN A 61 -9.67 10.77 11.46
N ARG A 62 -9.09 11.87 10.97
CA ARG A 62 -7.86 12.46 11.49
C ARG A 62 -7.94 13.97 11.48
N TRP A 63 -7.16 14.59 12.35
CA TRP A 63 -7.07 16.04 12.47
C TRP A 63 -6.51 16.69 11.20
N LYS A 64 -6.79 17.98 11.03
CA LYS A 64 -6.19 18.80 9.96
C LYS A 64 -4.66 18.73 10.06
N GLY A 65 -3.98 18.63 8.92
CA GLY A 65 -2.52 18.50 8.85
C GLY A 65 -1.99 17.07 8.91
N TRP A 66 -2.84 16.06 9.12
CA TRP A 66 -2.41 14.65 9.12
C TRP A 66 -1.96 14.13 7.74
N GLY A 67 -2.42 14.77 6.65
CA GLY A 67 -2.09 14.35 5.28
C GLY A 67 -3.03 13.28 4.71
N LYS A 68 -4.33 13.33 5.03
CA LYS A 68 -5.33 12.36 4.51
C LYS A 68 -5.59 12.56 3.02
N ASP A 69 -5.60 13.80 2.57
CA ASP A 69 -5.82 14.18 1.18
C ASP A 69 -4.71 13.64 0.25
N PRO A 70 -3.40 13.86 0.53
CA PRO A 70 -2.35 13.28 -0.30
C PRO A 70 -2.22 11.75 -0.15
N LEU A 71 -2.57 11.17 1.02
CA LEU A 71 -2.67 9.71 1.17
C LEU A 71 -3.68 9.13 0.17
N VAL A 72 -4.92 9.64 0.19
CA VAL A 72 -5.97 9.12 -0.70
C VAL A 72 -5.62 9.40 -2.16
N ALA A 73 -5.00 10.54 -2.48
CA ALA A 73 -4.53 10.82 -3.84
C ALA A 73 -3.50 9.78 -4.33
N SER A 74 -2.57 9.36 -3.47
CA SER A 74 -1.59 8.32 -3.83
C SER A 74 -2.24 6.95 -4.04
N TRP A 75 -3.25 6.58 -3.25
CA TRP A 75 -4.03 5.36 -3.46
C TRP A 75 -4.82 5.42 -4.76
N SER A 76 -5.45 6.56 -5.06
CA SER A 76 -6.17 6.76 -6.33
C SER A 76 -5.24 6.63 -7.53
N ALA A 77 -4.00 7.14 -7.46
CA ALA A 77 -3.01 6.95 -8.52
C ALA A 77 -2.64 5.47 -8.69
N PHE A 78 -2.42 4.77 -7.57
CA PHE A 78 -2.12 3.34 -7.59
C PHE A 78 -3.29 2.48 -8.12
N GLU A 79 -4.54 2.80 -7.78
CA GLU A 79 -5.72 2.13 -8.35
C GLU A 79 -5.89 2.42 -9.85
N PHE A 80 -5.48 3.60 -10.30
CA PHE A 80 -5.68 4.01 -11.68
C PHE A 80 -4.64 3.40 -12.64
N VAL A 81 -3.36 3.42 -12.27
CA VAL A 81 -2.24 3.00 -13.15
C VAL A 81 -1.25 2.04 -12.49
N GLY A 82 -1.41 1.77 -11.20
CA GLY A 82 -0.55 0.87 -10.46
C GLY A 82 -1.01 -0.59 -10.53
N PRO A 83 -0.12 -1.53 -10.15
CA PRO A 83 -0.40 -2.96 -10.04
C PRO A 83 -1.30 -3.27 -8.82
N CYS A 84 -2.55 -2.81 -8.86
CA CYS A 84 -3.49 -2.82 -7.73
C CYS A 84 -4.36 -4.09 -7.64
N ARG A 85 -4.10 -5.13 -8.44
CA ARG A 85 -4.85 -6.40 -8.43
C ARG A 85 -3.88 -7.54 -8.27
N PHE A 86 -4.30 -8.63 -7.65
CA PHE A 86 -3.44 -9.80 -7.48
C PHE A 86 -2.97 -10.35 -8.84
N GLY A 87 -1.66 -10.51 -9.00
CA GLY A 87 -1.02 -11.07 -10.19
C GLY A 87 -0.07 -12.23 -9.88
N ALA A 88 0.73 -12.11 -8.81
CA ALA A 88 1.73 -13.11 -8.44
C ALA A 88 2.03 -13.09 -6.93
N ILE A 89 2.88 -14.01 -6.48
CA ILE A 89 3.46 -14.01 -5.15
C ILE A 89 4.90 -13.53 -5.25
N ALA A 90 5.31 -12.67 -4.31
CA ALA A 90 6.66 -12.18 -4.20
C ALA A 90 7.62 -13.32 -3.83
N ASP A 91 8.61 -13.55 -4.69
CA ASP A 91 9.78 -14.36 -4.37
C ASP A 91 10.79 -13.56 -3.52
N GLU A 92 11.75 -14.27 -2.92
CA GLU A 92 12.89 -13.63 -2.23
C GLU A 92 13.66 -12.72 -3.19
N GLY A 93 13.86 -11.47 -2.79
CA GLY A 93 14.63 -10.50 -3.57
C GLY A 93 13.93 -10.00 -4.84
N ASN A 94 12.60 -10.06 -4.92
CA ASN A 94 11.84 -9.43 -6.01
C ASN A 94 12.21 -7.95 -6.19
N GLU A 95 12.03 -7.45 -7.41
CA GLU A 95 12.45 -6.11 -7.84
C GLU A 95 11.85 -4.95 -7.02
N TRP A 96 10.68 -5.18 -6.40
CA TRP A 96 9.96 -4.19 -5.61
C TRP A 96 10.40 -4.16 -4.14
N GLY A 97 11.26 -5.10 -3.71
CA GLY A 97 11.66 -5.23 -2.31
C GLY A 97 10.50 -5.63 -1.38
N VAL A 98 9.44 -6.22 -1.93
CA VAL A 98 8.28 -6.70 -1.17
C VAL A 98 8.68 -7.94 -0.36
N PRO A 99 8.23 -8.13 0.88
CA PRO A 99 8.55 -9.34 1.64
C PRO A 99 8.09 -10.61 0.91
N ALA A 100 8.92 -11.65 0.90
CA ALA A 100 8.58 -12.91 0.25
C ALA A 100 7.28 -13.52 0.80
N GLY A 101 6.48 -14.13 -0.06
CA GLY A 101 5.16 -14.67 0.27
C GLY A 101 4.02 -13.65 0.32
N GLN A 102 4.30 -12.36 0.10
CA GLN A 102 3.27 -11.33 -0.06
C GLN A 102 2.79 -11.25 -1.52
N PRO A 103 1.57 -10.77 -1.76
CA PRO A 103 1.04 -10.63 -3.11
C PRO A 103 1.70 -9.47 -3.85
N LEU A 104 2.02 -9.72 -5.11
CA LEU A 104 2.33 -8.73 -6.13
C LEU A 104 1.15 -8.59 -7.09
N GLY A 105 1.10 -7.45 -7.75
CA GLY A 105 0.10 -7.16 -8.77
C GLY A 105 0.69 -6.90 -10.12
#